data_AF-A0A958NP41-F1
#
_entry.id   AF-A0A958NP41-F1
#
_cell.length_a   1.000
_cell.length_b   1.000
_cell.length_c   1.000
_cell.angle_alpha   90.00
_cell.angle_beta   90.00
_cell.angle_gamma   90.00
#
_symmetry.space_group_name_H-M   'P 1'
#
loop_
_entity.id
_entity.type
_entity.pdbx_description
1 polymer ?
#
loop_
_entity_poly.entity_id
_entity_poly.type
_entity_poly.pdbx_seq_one_letter_code
_entity_poly.pdbx_strand_id
1 'polypeptide(L)'
;MASNQVMRVLQLKCPRCGEGEMFCNKNVYQYKGFFDMPKECPHCHQDFRVEPGFYYGAMYVSYALTIAVTVAVFATMSLLDLFSIGGFLITDIVVLLITLPYIFKVSRSFWLMLMVKPEKNTSASHE
;
A
#
# COMPACT_ATOMS: atom_id res chain seq x y z
N MET A 1 15.78 14.56 0.02
CA MET A 1 15.22 13.66 -1.02
C MET A 1 14.19 12.72 -0.37
N ALA A 2 12.93 13.14 -0.29
CA ALA A 2 11.81 12.31 0.19
C ALA A 2 11.33 11.28 -0.86
N SER A 3 11.97 11.25 -2.03
CA SER A 3 11.47 10.65 -3.27
C SER A 3 11.30 9.13 -3.24
N ASN A 4 11.96 8.40 -2.32
CA ASN A 4 11.96 6.93 -2.38
C ASN A 4 11.12 6.23 -1.30
N GLN A 5 10.57 6.95 -0.32
CA GLN A 5 9.82 6.34 0.78
C GLN A 5 8.43 5.86 0.34
N VAL A 6 7.69 6.70 -0.38
CA VAL A 6 6.38 6.32 -0.94
C VAL A 6 6.53 5.21 -1.99
N MET A 7 7.59 5.25 -2.80
CA MET A 7 7.89 4.18 -3.76
C MET A 7 8.10 2.83 -3.08
N ARG A 8 8.80 2.81 -1.94
CA ARG A 8 9.01 1.59 -1.13
C ARG A 8 7.69 1.03 -0.61
N VAL A 9 6.77 1.90 -0.19
CA VAL A 9 5.42 1.51 0.23
C VAL A 9 4.62 0.90 -0.93
N LEU A 10 4.67 1.50 -2.12
CA LEU A 10 4.01 0.97 -3.33
C LEU A 10 4.60 -0.37 -3.77
N GLN A 11 5.91 -0.55 -3.59
CA GLN A 11 6.61 -1.82 -3.85
C GLN A 11 6.48 -2.85 -2.73
N LEU A 12 5.72 -2.56 -1.66
CA LEU A 12 5.52 -3.45 -0.51
C LEU A 12 6.84 -3.84 0.21
N LYS A 13 7.84 -2.97 0.12
CA LYS A 13 9.11 -3.10 0.85
C LYS A 13 8.99 -2.49 2.24
N CYS A 14 9.95 -2.82 3.10
CA CYS A 14 10.06 -2.27 4.43
C CYS A 14 10.15 -0.74 4.36
N PRO A 15 9.25 0.03 4.99
CA PRO A 15 9.31 1.49 4.97
C PRO A 15 10.44 2.04 5.86
N ARG A 16 11.08 1.20 6.68
CA ARG A 16 12.28 1.59 7.45
C ARG A 16 13.56 1.48 6.61
N CYS A 17 13.97 0.29 6.17
CA CYS A 17 15.20 0.10 5.36
C CYS A 17 15.02 0.11 3.83
N GLY A 18 13.94 -0.47 3.30
CA GLY A 18 13.63 -0.42 1.86
C GLY A 18 14.15 -1.59 1.06
N GLU A 19 14.76 -2.57 1.75
CA GLU A 19 15.29 -3.79 1.16
C GLU A 19 14.39 -4.98 1.47
N GLY A 20 14.01 -5.15 2.75
CA GLY A 20 13.22 -6.30 3.19
C GLY A 20 11.78 -6.26 2.69
N GLU A 21 11.21 -7.44 2.46
CA GLU A 21 9.82 -7.60 2.03
C GLU A 21 8.88 -7.60 3.24
N MET A 22 7.80 -6.81 3.16
CA MET A 22 6.84 -6.69 4.26
C MET A 22 5.85 -7.87 4.32
N PHE A 23 5.60 -8.52 3.18
CA PHE A 23 4.66 -9.63 3.06
C PHE A 23 5.42 -10.86 2.56
N CYS A 24 5.10 -12.04 3.09
CA CYS A 24 5.72 -13.30 2.64
C CYS A 24 5.37 -13.62 1.19
N ASN A 25 4.25 -13.08 0.70
CA ASN A 25 3.76 -13.29 -0.64
C ASN A 25 3.89 -12.02 -1.50
N LYS A 26 4.78 -12.07 -2.50
CA LYS A 26 4.96 -11.02 -3.50
C LYS A 26 3.73 -10.79 -4.35
N ASN A 27 3.00 -11.86 -4.69
CA ASN A 27 1.85 -11.72 -5.57
C ASN A 27 0.68 -11.12 -4.79
N VAL A 28 0.16 -10.01 -5.30
CA VAL A 28 -0.95 -9.26 -4.69
C VAL A 28 -2.25 -10.03 -4.81
N TYR A 29 -2.43 -10.81 -5.88
CA TYR A 29 -3.69 -11.50 -6.18
C TYR A 29 -3.72 -12.97 -5.74
N GLN A 30 -2.68 -13.45 -5.07
CA GLN A 30 -2.66 -14.81 -4.55
C GLN A 30 -3.41 -14.87 -3.21
N TYR A 31 -4.49 -15.65 -3.17
CA TYR A 31 -5.36 -15.80 -2.00
C TYR A 31 -4.68 -16.50 -0.82
N LYS A 32 -3.83 -17.49 -1.09
CA LYS A 32 -3.15 -18.27 -0.05
C LYS A 32 -2.04 -17.44 0.60
N GLY A 33 -2.15 -17.23 1.90
CA GLY A 33 -1.16 -16.45 2.66
C GLY A 33 -1.16 -14.96 2.32
N PHE A 34 -2.27 -14.42 1.82
CA PHE A 34 -2.39 -13.00 1.45
C PHE A 34 -2.04 -12.05 2.62
N PHE A 35 -2.39 -12.45 3.84
CA PHE A 35 -2.14 -11.70 5.08
C PHE A 35 -0.83 -12.07 5.78
N ASP A 36 -0.06 -13.01 5.22
CA ASP A 36 1.14 -13.50 5.88
C ASP A 36 2.24 -12.45 5.82
N MET A 37 2.68 -12.04 7.01
CA MET A 37 3.79 -11.13 7.22
C MET A 37 4.80 -11.80 8.15
N PRO A 38 6.11 -11.66 7.88
CA PRO A 38 7.15 -12.11 8.80
C PRO A 38 7.03 -11.34 10.12
N LYS A 39 7.61 -11.88 11.20
CA LYS A 39 7.59 -11.21 12.50
C LYS A 39 8.36 -9.90 12.44
N GLU A 40 9.56 -9.94 11.88
CA GLU A 40 10.45 -8.79 11.74
C GLU A 40 11.06 -8.72 10.33
N CYS A 41 11.56 -7.54 9.98
CA CYS A 41 12.33 -7.35 8.76
C CYS A 41 13.70 -8.04 8.85
N PRO A 42 14.11 -8.87 7.87
CA PRO A 42 15.39 -9.58 7.93
C PRO A 42 16.63 -8.67 7.82
N HIS A 43 16.47 -7.41 7.41
CA HIS A 43 17.59 -6.46 7.25
C HIS A 43 17.72 -5.51 8.45
N CYS A 44 16.63 -4.82 8.81
CA CYS A 44 16.65 -3.81 9.87
C CYS A 44 16.02 -4.27 11.20
N HIS A 45 15.57 -5.52 11.28
CA HIS A 45 14.92 -6.11 12.47
C HIS A 45 13.73 -5.29 12.98
N GLN A 46 13.08 -4.55 12.07
CA GLN A 46 11.84 -3.84 12.38
C GLN A 46 10.73 -4.86 12.58
N ASP A 47 10.13 -4.86 13.77
CA ASP A 47 8.92 -5.65 14.02
C ASP A 47 7.77 -5.17 13.12
N PHE A 48 7.23 -6.09 12.33
CA PHE A 48 6.07 -5.86 11.48
C PHE A 48 4.76 -6.19 12.19
N ARG A 49 4.81 -6.94 13.29
CA ARG A 49 3.68 -7.29 14.18
C ARG A 49 3.79 -6.52 15.50
N VAL A 50 3.99 -5.19 15.39
CA VAL A 50 4.23 -4.25 16.49
C VAL A 50 3.33 -4.51 17.71
N GLU A 51 2.02 -4.31 17.56
CA GLU A 51 1.03 -4.51 18.62
C GLU A 51 -0.28 -5.07 18.03
N PRO A 52 -1.03 -5.90 18.77
CA PRO A 52 -2.35 -6.31 18.33
C PRO A 52 -3.24 -5.08 18.16
N GLY A 53 -3.81 -4.91 16.96
CA GLY A 53 -4.62 -3.75 16.61
C GLY A 53 -3.85 -2.55 16.03
N PHE A 54 -2.52 -2.59 15.96
CA PHE A 54 -1.73 -1.51 15.35
C PHE A 54 -2.23 -1.10 13.94
N TYR A 55 -2.63 -2.08 13.13
CA TYR A 55 -3.11 -1.86 11.76
C TYR A 55 -4.58 -1.41 11.67
N TYR A 56 -5.28 -1.14 12.77
CA TYR A 56 -6.61 -0.50 12.69
C TYR A 56 -6.52 0.86 12.00
N GLY A 57 -5.44 1.60 12.24
CA GLY A 57 -5.24 2.88 11.55
C GLY A 57 -5.02 2.75 10.04
N ALA A 58 -4.50 1.61 9.58
CA ALA A 58 -4.38 1.33 8.14
C ALA A 58 -5.75 1.26 7.45
N MET A 59 -6.85 1.03 8.18
CA MET A 59 -8.21 1.10 7.60
C MET A 59 -8.54 2.53 7.12
N TYR A 60 -8.16 3.56 7.87
CA TYR A 60 -8.38 4.96 7.44
C TYR A 60 -7.59 5.28 6.18
N VAL A 61 -6.35 4.77 6.07
CA VAL A 61 -5.55 4.90 4.85
C VAL A 61 -6.23 4.20 3.68
N SER A 62 -6.77 3.00 3.89
CA SER A 62 -7.49 2.26 2.85
C SER A 62 -8.73 3.01 2.37
N TYR A 63 -9.45 3.67 3.27
CA TYR A 63 -10.60 4.50 2.93
C TYR A 63 -10.21 5.69 2.05
N ALA A 64 -9.13 6.41 2.42
CA ALA A 64 -8.61 7.52 1.63
C ALA A 64 -8.16 7.07 0.22
N LEU A 65 -7.50 5.91 0.11
CA LEU A 65 -7.09 5.35 -1.18
C LEU A 65 -8.29 4.93 -2.04
N THR A 66 -9.31 4.33 -1.45
CA THR A 66 -10.56 3.99 -2.15
C THR A 66 -11.23 5.24 -2.72
N ILE A 67 -11.34 6.32 -1.94
CA ILE A 67 -11.88 7.59 -2.44
C ILE A 67 -11.03 8.11 -3.61
N ALA A 68 -9.70 8.07 -3.48
CA ALA A 68 -8.80 8.52 -4.54
C ALA A 68 -9.01 7.73 -5.85
N VAL A 69 -9.20 6.42 -5.76
CA VAL A 69 -9.52 5.56 -6.92
C VAL A 69 -10.87 5.93 -7.51
N THR A 70 -11.92 6.06 -6.71
CA THR A 70 -13.26 6.42 -7.18
C THR A 70 -13.29 7.80 -7.85
N VAL A 71 -12.61 8.79 -7.28
CA VAL A 71 -12.47 10.12 -7.89
C VAL A 71 -11.69 10.04 -9.20
N ALA A 72 -10.64 9.21 -9.28
CA ALA A 72 -9.88 9.02 -10.51
C ALA A 72 -10.74 8.35 -11.62
N VAL A 73 -11.55 7.36 -11.27
CA VAL A 73 -12.50 6.72 -12.20
C VAL A 73 -13.52 7.75 -12.70
N PHE A 74 -14.12 8.52 -11.78
CA PHE A 74 -15.08 9.56 -12.11
C PHE A 74 -14.47 10.62 -13.04
N ALA A 75 -13.29 11.13 -12.70
CA ALA A 75 -12.59 12.12 -13.51
C ALA A 75 -12.24 11.57 -14.90
N THR A 76 -11.75 10.33 -14.99
CA THR A 76 -11.40 9.69 -16.26
C THR A 76 -12.64 9.53 -17.16
N MET A 77 -13.76 9.05 -16.61
CA MET A 77 -14.99 8.91 -17.38
C MET A 77 -15.58 10.25 -17.80
N SER A 78 -15.47 11.28 -16.96
CA SER A 78 -15.94 12.64 -17.26
C SER A 78 -15.11 13.30 -18.36
N LEU A 79 -13.78 13.14 -18.32
CA LEU A 79 -12.85 13.72 -19.31
C LEU A 79 -12.96 13.06 -20.69
N LEU A 80 -13.43 11.81 -20.75
CA LEU A 80 -13.62 11.06 -21.99
C LEU A 80 -15.04 11.19 -22.56
N ASP A 81 -15.92 12.01 -21.94
CA ASP A 81 -17.34 12.12 -22.27
C ASP A 81 -18.09 10.76 -22.27
N LEU A 82 -17.60 9.79 -21.47
CA LEU A 82 -18.18 8.46 -21.30
C LEU A 82 -19.08 8.37 -20.04
N PHE A 83 -19.32 9.50 -19.39
CA PHE A 83 -20.02 9.51 -18.12
C PHE A 83 -21.50 9.13 -18.27
N SER A 84 -21.86 8.03 -17.63
CA SER A 84 -23.24 7.64 -17.35
C SER A 84 -23.30 7.10 -15.93
N ILE A 85 -24.39 7.34 -15.20
CA ILE A 85 -24.50 6.90 -13.80
C ILE A 85 -24.32 5.37 -13.68
N GLY A 86 -25.02 4.61 -14.54
CA GLY A 86 -24.91 3.15 -14.55
C GLY A 86 -23.52 2.66 -14.95
N GLY A 87 -22.92 3.25 -15.98
CA GLY A 87 -21.58 2.88 -16.43
C GLY A 87 -20.51 3.20 -15.39
N PHE A 88 -20.64 4.35 -14.71
CA PHE A 88 -19.75 4.76 -13.62
C PHE A 88 -19.80 3.78 -12.46
N LEU A 89 -21.00 3.43 -11.97
CA LEU A 89 -21.13 2.50 -10.84
C LEU A 89 -20.55 1.12 -11.17
N ILE A 90 -20.84 0.58 -12.35
CA ILE A 90 -20.29 -0.73 -12.77
C ILE A 90 -18.77 -0.66 -12.87
N THR A 91 -18.25 0.38 -13.51
CA THR A 91 -16.80 0.55 -13.70
C THR A 91 -16.09 0.74 -12.37
N ASP A 92 -16.60 1.58 -11.48
CA ASP A 92 -16.04 1.82 -10.15
C ASP A 92 -16.01 0.54 -9.32
N ILE A 93 -17.11 -0.23 -9.29
CA ILE A 93 -17.16 -1.53 -8.58
C ILE A 93 -16.10 -2.49 -9.13
N VAL A 94 -16.00 -2.63 -10.46
CA VAL A 94 -15.03 -3.53 -11.09
C VAL A 94 -13.59 -3.10 -10.78
N VAL A 95 -13.28 -1.80 -10.91
CA VAL A 95 -11.96 -1.25 -10.60
C VAL A 95 -11.62 -1.43 -9.13
N LEU A 96 -12.56 -1.18 -8.22
CA LEU A 96 -12.35 -1.37 -6.79
C LEU A 96 -12.11 -2.84 -6.45
N LEU A 97 -12.87 -3.78 -7.00
CA LEU A 97 -12.66 -5.21 -6.76
C LEU A 97 -11.27 -5.68 -7.20
N ILE A 98 -10.79 -5.20 -8.34
CA ILE A 98 -9.44 -5.48 -8.83
C ILE A 98 -8.39 -4.82 -7.92
N THR A 99 -8.60 -3.58 -7.51
CA THR A 99 -7.57 -2.81 -6.77
C THR A 99 -7.57 -3.11 -5.27
N LEU A 100 -8.64 -3.71 -4.72
CA LEU A 100 -8.81 -4.03 -3.31
C LEU A 100 -7.62 -4.77 -2.66
N PRO A 101 -7.11 -5.90 -3.21
CA PRO A 101 -5.97 -6.60 -2.61
C PRO A 101 -4.71 -5.74 -2.58
N TYR A 102 -4.54 -4.85 -3.56
CA TYR A 102 -3.42 -3.91 -3.60
C TYR A 102 -3.57 -2.81 -2.54
N ILE A 103 -4.74 -2.16 -2.48
CA ILE A 103 -5.05 -1.12 -1.49
C ILE A 103 -4.81 -1.66 -0.08
N PHE A 104 -5.22 -2.88 0.22
CA PHE A 104 -5.02 -3.48 1.53
C PHE A 104 -3.54 -3.57 1.93
N LYS A 105 -2.68 -4.12 1.05
CA LYS A 105 -1.25 -4.29 1.35
C LYS A 105 -0.54 -2.93 1.45
N VAL A 106 -0.83 -2.01 0.53
CA VAL A 106 -0.27 -0.65 0.51
C VAL A 106 -0.69 0.14 1.75
N SER A 107 -1.95 0.03 2.18
CA SER A 107 -2.45 0.75 3.35
C SER A 107 -1.70 0.38 4.63
N ARG A 108 -1.39 -0.91 4.81
CA ARG A 108 -0.59 -1.38 5.95
C ARG A 108 0.86 -0.89 5.88
N SER A 109 1.46 -0.93 4.70
CA SER A 109 2.83 -0.45 4.49
C SER A 109 2.93 1.06 4.71
N PHE A 110 1.95 1.83 4.23
CA PHE A 110 1.86 3.27 4.43
C PHE A 110 1.65 3.63 5.89
N TRP A 111 0.77 2.91 6.61
CA TRP A 111 0.58 3.12 8.04
C TRP A 111 1.87 2.88 8.84
N LEU A 112 2.61 1.82 8.51
CA LEU A 112 3.90 1.55 9.12
C LEU A 112 4.92 2.66 8.80
N MET A 113 4.91 3.20 7.58
CA MET A 113 5.74 4.37 7.20
C MET A 113 5.43 5.62 8.04
N LEU A 114 4.16 5.88 8.36
CA LEU A 114 3.79 7.03 9.18
C LEU A 114 4.26 6.89 10.64
N MET A 115 4.25 5.67 11.17
CA MET A 115 4.55 5.40 12.58
C MET A 115 6.03 5.12 12.84
N VAL A 116 6.74 4.53 11.88
CA VAL A 116 8.14 4.14 12.03
C VAL A 116 9.02 5.16 11.33
N LYS A 117 9.95 5.76 12.10
CA LYS A 117 10.94 6.68 11.51
C LYS A 117 11.85 5.91 10.54
N PRO A 118 12.11 6.47 9.35
CA PRO A 118 13.06 5.88 8.43
C PRO A 118 14.46 5.83 9.07
N GLU A 119 15.24 4.81 8.74
CA GLU A 119 16.65 4.78 9.16
C GLU A 119 17.43 5.91 8.49
N LYS A 120 18.38 6.47 9.24
CA LYS A 120 19.15 7.66 8.84
C LYS A 120 20.35 7.34 7.94
N ASN A 121 20.54 6.07 7.57
CA ASN A 121 21.66 5.56 6.76
C ASN A 121 21.46 5.79 5.26
N THR A 122 21.03 6.99 4.85
CA THR A 122 21.23 7.47 3.47
C THR A 122 22.40 8.44 3.44
N SER A 123 23.59 7.92 3.72
CA SER A 123 24.86 8.51 3.27
C SER A 123 25.87 7.38 3.13
N ALA A 124 26.32 7.15 1.89
CA ALA A 124 27.40 6.24 1.48
C ALA A 124 27.11 4.74 1.52
N SER A 125 26.73 4.18 0.38
CA SER A 125 27.41 3.05 -0.28
C SER A 125 26.49 2.40 -1.30
N HIS A 126 26.63 2.77 -2.55
CA HIS A 126 26.74 1.86 -3.69
C HIS A 126 27.43 2.68 -4.79
N GLU A 127 28.59 2.18 -5.20
CA GLU A 127 29.54 2.74 -6.19
C GLU A 127 28.89 3.24 -7.48
#